data_AF-A0A6I3LJF3-F1
#
_entry.id   AF-A0A6I3LJF3-F1
#
_cell.length_a   1.000
_cell.length_b   1.000
_cell.length_c   1.000
_cell.angle_alpha   90.00
_cell.angle_beta   90.00
_cell.angle_gamma   90.00
#
_symmetry.space_group_name_H-M   'P 1'
#
loop_
_entity.id
_entity.type
_entity.pdbx_description
1 polymer ?
#
loop_
_entity_poly.entity_id
_entity_poly.type
_entity_poly.pdbx_seq_one_letter_code
_entity_poly.pdbx_strand_id
1 'polypeptide(L)'
;GCDIRPHALVLMKPLAGIGNVAANEKYSRPGGYPTSLDVLKFLGGDTDLEAIKKVNEKFWKKFDSADWGESKFIISYMIEDDFESGVYEEML
;
A
#
# COMPACT_ATOMS: atom_id res chain seq x y z
N GLY A 1 -3.85 -11.97 -0.33
CA GLY A 1 -3.70 -12.34 1.09
C GLY A 1 -5.05 -12.62 1.72
N CYS A 2 -5.89 -11.60 1.81
CA CYS A 2 -7.18 -11.63 2.51
C CYS A 2 -8.10 -12.82 2.15
N ASP A 3 -8.19 -13.21 0.87
CA ASP A 3 -9.12 -14.28 0.45
C ASP A 3 -8.65 -15.69 0.85
N ILE A 4 -7.33 -15.90 0.94
CA ILE A 4 -6.74 -17.22 1.19
C ILE A 4 -6.38 -17.43 2.66
N ARG A 5 -6.37 -16.36 3.48
CA ARG A 5 -6.14 -16.37 4.95
C ARG A 5 -5.01 -17.34 5.36
N PRO A 6 -3.78 -17.08 4.90
CA PRO A 6 -2.67 -18.00 5.11
C PRO A 6 -2.27 -18.02 6.58
N HIS A 7 -1.77 -19.15 7.06
CA HIS A 7 -1.26 -19.26 8.43
C HIS A 7 -0.11 -18.27 8.73
N ALA A 8 0.67 -17.89 7.72
CA ALA A 8 1.73 -16.90 7.87
C ALA A 8 1.86 -16.01 6.63
N LEU A 9 2.08 -14.72 6.86
CA LEU A 9 2.50 -13.73 5.88
C LEU A 9 3.92 -13.26 6.24
N VAL A 10 4.87 -13.52 5.35
CA VAL A 10 6.25 -13.03 5.47
C VAL A 10 6.43 -11.93 4.43
N LEU A 11 6.51 -10.69 4.87
CA LEU A 11 6.50 -9.50 4.02
C LEU A 11 7.77 -8.69 4.22
N MET A 12 8.35 -8.22 3.13
CA MET A 12 9.52 -7.34 3.13
C MET A 12 9.18 -6.04 2.41
N LYS A 13 9.37 -4.92 3.09
CA LYS A 13 9.07 -3.56 2.60
C LYS A 13 7.66 -3.49 1.98
N PRO A 14 6.59 -3.81 2.75
CA PRO A 14 5.24 -3.79 2.21
C PRO A 14 4.88 -2.36 1.77
N LEU A 15 4.21 -2.26 0.62
CA LEU A 15 3.59 -1.01 0.15
C LEU A 15 2.08 -1.16 0.34
N ALA A 16 1.55 -0.54 1.40
CA ALA A 16 0.16 -0.72 1.82
C ALA A 16 -0.77 0.35 1.21
N GLY A 17 -0.23 1.49 0.77
CA GLY A 17 -0.96 2.54 0.07
C GLY A 17 -0.31 2.86 -1.27
N ILE A 18 -0.61 2.09 -2.31
CA ILE A 18 -0.10 2.36 -3.66
C ILE A 18 -0.53 3.74 -4.20
N GLY A 19 -1.63 4.30 -3.70
CA GLY A 19 -2.02 5.69 -3.97
C GLY A 19 -1.05 6.71 -3.37
N ASN A 20 -0.51 6.45 -2.18
CA ASN A 20 0.51 7.30 -1.54
C ASN A 20 1.82 7.23 -2.33
N VAL A 21 2.21 6.04 -2.80
CA VAL A 21 3.37 5.86 -3.68
C VAL A 21 3.22 6.71 -4.96
N ALA A 22 2.05 6.67 -5.59
CA ALA A 22 1.76 7.48 -6.77
C ALA A 22 1.79 9.00 -6.48
N ALA A 23 1.32 9.42 -5.31
CA ALA A 23 1.38 10.82 -4.88
C ALA A 23 2.83 11.31 -4.68
N ASN A 24 3.68 10.44 -4.11
CA ASN A 24 5.08 10.75 -3.81
C ASN A 24 5.97 10.88 -5.07
N GLU A 25 5.52 10.35 -6.21
CA GLU A 25 6.21 10.47 -7.50
C GLU A 25 6.47 11.92 -7.91
N LYS A 26 5.54 12.82 -7.56
CA LYS A 26 5.65 14.24 -7.93
C LYS A 26 6.68 15.00 -7.10
N TYR A 27 7.04 14.53 -5.90
CA TYR A 27 7.72 15.36 -4.90
C TYR A 27 9.02 14.77 -4.32
N SER A 28 9.21 13.44 -4.29
CA SER A 28 10.16 12.84 -3.32
C SER A 28 11.33 12.01 -3.88
N ARG A 29 11.57 11.92 -5.20
CA ARG A 29 12.61 11.00 -5.71
C ARG A 29 13.40 11.43 -6.95
N PRO A 30 14.75 11.51 -6.88
CA PRO A 30 15.60 11.40 -8.05
C PRO A 30 15.66 9.91 -8.48
N GLY A 31 14.78 9.51 -9.41
CA GLY A 31 14.70 8.15 -9.93
C GLY A 31 13.28 7.63 -10.15
N GLY A 32 12.29 8.18 -9.43
CA GLY A 32 10.86 7.92 -9.60
C GLY A 32 10.42 6.45 -9.52
N TYR A 33 9.13 6.24 -9.69
CA TYR A 33 8.43 4.99 -9.98
C TYR A 33 7.13 5.33 -10.75
N PRO A 34 7.25 5.85 -11.99
CA PRO A 34 6.12 6.45 -12.71
C PRO A 34 5.01 5.45 -13.05
N THR A 35 5.34 4.14 -13.09
CA THR A 35 4.35 3.06 -13.24
C THR A 35 3.29 3.09 -12.14
N SER A 36 3.56 3.67 -10.96
CA SER A 36 2.54 3.86 -9.92
C SER A 36 1.37 4.73 -10.38
N LEU A 37 1.60 5.72 -11.25
CA LEU A 37 0.55 6.57 -11.82
C LEU A 37 -0.34 5.78 -12.79
N ASP A 38 0.23 4.87 -13.57
CA ASP A 38 -0.54 3.97 -14.43
C ASP A 38 -1.42 3.02 -13.61
N VAL A 39 -0.88 2.47 -12.51
CA VAL A 39 -1.62 1.62 -11.57
C VAL A 39 -2.75 2.42 -10.89
N LEU A 40 -2.46 3.65 -10.44
CA LEU A 40 -3.45 4.54 -9.86
C LEU A 40 -4.58 4.84 -10.86
N LYS A 41 -4.24 5.16 -12.10
CA LYS A 41 -5.22 5.41 -13.17
C LYS A 41 -6.05 4.16 -13.47
N PHE A 42 -5.42 2.99 -13.53
CA PHE A 42 -6.11 1.72 -13.81
C PHE A 42 -7.07 1.32 -12.68
N LEU A 43 -6.67 1.48 -11.42
CA LEU A 43 -7.47 1.07 -10.26
C LEU A 43 -8.46 2.15 -9.78
N GLY A 44 -8.06 3.40 -9.84
CA GLY A 44 -8.79 4.57 -9.35
C GLY A 44 -9.68 5.21 -10.42
N GLY A 45 -9.28 5.14 -11.69
CA GLY A 45 -9.95 5.76 -12.84
C GLY A 45 -9.40 7.15 -13.23
N ASP A 46 -8.59 7.75 -12.36
CA ASP A 46 -7.94 9.05 -12.53
C ASP A 46 -6.61 9.09 -11.75
N THR A 47 -5.93 10.24 -11.73
CA THR A 47 -4.68 10.48 -10.99
C THR A 47 -4.81 11.60 -9.96
N ASP A 48 -6.04 11.94 -9.56
CA ASP A 48 -6.31 12.98 -8.56
C ASP A 48 -6.28 12.44 -7.11
N LEU A 49 -6.47 13.34 -6.15
CA LEU A 49 -6.48 13.00 -4.72
C LEU A 49 -7.60 12.02 -4.35
N GLU A 50 -8.74 12.06 -5.06
CA GLU A 50 -9.85 11.16 -4.79
C GLU A 50 -9.56 9.75 -5.32
N ALA A 51 -8.89 9.63 -6.46
CA ALA A 51 -8.37 8.37 -6.96
C ALA A 51 -7.36 7.75 -5.98
N ILE A 52 -6.45 8.55 -5.42
CA ILE A 52 -5.48 8.11 -4.40
C ILE A 52 -6.20 7.51 -3.19
N LYS A 53 -7.12 8.27 -2.59
CA LYS A 53 -7.91 7.81 -1.44
C LYS A 53 -8.69 6.54 -1.77
N LYS A 54 -9.39 6.51 -2.91
CA LYS A 54 -10.20 5.37 -3.34
C LYS A 54 -9.38 4.09 -3.48
N VAL A 55 -8.17 4.16 -4.03
CA VAL A 55 -7.31 2.98 -4.18
C VAL A 55 -6.80 2.50 -2.83
N ASN A 56 -6.37 3.40 -1.95
CA ASN A 56 -5.93 3.05 -0.59
C ASN A 56 -7.09 2.46 0.23
N GLU A 57 -8.27 3.09 0.21
CA GLU A 57 -9.47 2.57 0.89
C GLU A 57 -9.88 1.19 0.38
N LYS A 58 -9.72 0.92 -0.92
CA LYS A 58 -10.04 -0.40 -1.49
C LYS A 58 -9.16 -1.48 -0.88
N PHE A 59 -7.88 -1.20 -0.64
CA PHE A 59 -6.98 -2.12 0.04
C PHE A 59 -7.38 -2.30 1.50
N TRP A 60 -7.48 -1.20 2.26
CA TRP A 60 -7.76 -1.25 3.70
C TRP A 60 -9.13 -1.86 4.02
N LYS A 61 -10.20 -1.50 3.28
CA LYS A 61 -11.52 -2.14 3.44
C LYS A 61 -11.46 -3.65 3.27
N LYS A 62 -10.65 -4.16 2.32
CA LYS A 62 -10.49 -5.60 2.10
C LYS A 62 -9.65 -6.23 3.21
N PHE A 63 -8.60 -5.56 3.65
CA PHE A 63 -7.73 -6.00 4.74
C PHE A 63 -8.49 -6.10 6.06
N ASP A 64 -9.21 -5.04 6.45
CA ASP A 64 -9.96 -4.94 7.71
C ASP A 64 -11.16 -5.88 7.76
N SER A 65 -11.72 -6.24 6.60
CA SER A 65 -12.82 -7.21 6.52
C SER A 65 -12.38 -8.67 6.67
N ALA A 66 -11.08 -8.96 6.62
CA ALA A 66 -10.55 -10.31 6.67
C ALA A 66 -10.36 -10.77 8.11
N ASP A 67 -10.71 -12.03 8.38
CA ASP A 67 -10.39 -12.67 9.65
C ASP A 67 -8.94 -13.15 9.66
N TRP A 68 -8.13 -12.49 10.49
CA TRP A 68 -6.70 -12.76 10.66
C TRP A 68 -6.38 -13.58 11.91
N GLY A 69 -7.37 -14.06 12.68
CA GLY A 69 -7.16 -14.69 13.99
C GLY A 69 -6.17 -15.86 14.00
N GLU A 70 -6.06 -16.58 12.87
CA GLU A 70 -5.15 -17.73 12.68
C GLU A 70 -3.90 -17.40 11.85
N SER A 71 -3.71 -16.13 11.49
CA SER A 71 -2.61 -15.65 10.64
C SER A 71 -1.50 -15.02 11.47
N LYS A 72 -0.25 -15.31 11.10
CA LYS A 72 0.94 -14.67 11.68
C LYS A 72 1.54 -13.67 10.70
N PHE A 73 1.83 -12.47 11.17
CA PHE A 73 2.51 -11.45 10.38
C PHE A 73 3.98 -11.35 10.80
N ILE A 74 4.89 -11.61 9.86
CA ILE A 74 6.33 -11.38 10.01
C ILE A 74 6.73 -10.34 8.98
N ILE A 75 7.06 -9.14 9.44
CA ILE A 75 7.19 -7.97 8.57
C ILE A 75 8.50 -7.27 8.86
N SER A 76 9.29 -7.07 7.81
CA SER A 76 10.42 -6.14 7.83
C SER A 76 10.06 -4.88 7.05
N TYR A 77 10.30 -3.71 7.63
CA TYR A 77 10.03 -2.41 7.01
C TYR A 77 11.26 -1.50 7.07
N MET A 78 11.27 -0.47 6.23
CA MET A 78 12.28 0.58 6.24
C MET A 78 11.69 1.78 6.97
N ILE A 79 12.35 2.30 8.01
CA ILE A 79 11.88 3.50 8.73
C ILE A 79 11.87 4.71 7.78
N GLU A 80 12.88 4.82 6.92
CA GLU A 80 13.04 5.87 5.92
C GLU A 80 12.71 5.30 4.52
N ASP A 81 11.46 4.86 4.33
CA ASP A 81 11.00 4.36 3.04
C ASP A 81 10.79 5.51 2.03
N ASP A 82 11.45 5.40 0.88
CA ASP A 82 11.41 6.40 -0.19
C ASP A 82 10.17 6.31 -1.10
N PHE A 83 9.39 5.24 -1.00
CA PHE A 83 8.13 5.06 -1.74
C PHE A 83 6.94 5.52 -0.93
N GLU A 84 6.89 5.17 0.35
CA GLU A 84 5.74 5.42 1.21
C GLU A 84 6.16 5.70 2.64
N SER A 85 6.13 6.98 3.04
CA SER A 85 6.33 7.37 4.44
C SER A 85 5.09 7.04 5.27
N GLY A 86 5.26 6.53 6.49
CA GLY A 86 4.16 6.34 7.44
C GLY A 86 3.48 4.96 7.39
N VAL A 87 3.97 4.03 6.56
CA VAL A 87 3.42 2.66 6.45
C VAL A 87 3.44 1.95 7.79
N TYR A 88 4.49 2.15 8.58
CA TYR A 88 4.61 1.51 9.88
C TYR A 88 3.46 1.90 10.80
N GLU A 89 3.12 3.19 10.85
CA GLU A 89 2.01 3.72 11.64
C GLU A 89 0.65 3.23 11.13
N GLU A 90 0.46 3.06 9.82
CA GLU A 90 -0.77 2.49 9.25
C GLU A 90 -0.93 0.98 9.53
N MET A 91 0.17 0.29 9.86
CA MET A 91 0.19 -1.15 10.14
C MET A 91 0.04 -1.50 11.63
N LEU A 92 0.03 -0.50 12.52
CA LEU A 92 -0.19 -0.66 13.97
C LEU A 92 -1.69 -0.66 14.34
#